data_AF-A0A8T4D7L4-F1
#
_entry.id   AF-A0A8T4D7L4-F1
#
_cell.length_a   1.000
_cell.length_b   1.000
_cell.length_c   1.000
_cell.angle_alpha   90.00
_cell.angle_beta   90.00
_cell.angle_gamma   90.00
#
_symmetry.space_group_name_H-M   'P 1'
#
loop_
_entity.id
_entity.type
_entity.pdbx_description
1 polymer ?
#
loop_
_entity_poly.entity_id
_entity_poly.type
_entity_poly.pdbx_seq_one_letter_code
_entity_poly.pdbx_strand_id
1 'polypeptide(L)'
;MAKRHSGKIFIAILVVVIVVLAFIIFFAGSQPNQGATPGVNVGDEFVYDIRGFWSATDSSTQMPEAFSQLNMTELYKITVTEVSDPEVSIEAIWRFKNGTEYKGTGTVNVETGIYNPTEGFWAIYGANLKANDRIRPLGPDRAIVNETVTSNYGAGGTRETNRISLIREYYDADDPTSTKTEYININFDRKTGMLVDLLDRSVYSSPQQTLTITWKLRDTNVWTIS
;
A
#
# COMPACT_ATOMS: atom_id res chain seq x y z
N MET A 1 36.28 42.21 46.25
CA MET A 1 36.91 41.08 45.52
C MET A 1 35.80 40.06 45.18
N ALA A 2 34.95 40.36 44.20
CA ALA A 2 33.83 39.50 43.81
C ALA A 2 34.34 38.46 42.80
N LYS A 3 34.41 37.20 43.26
CA LYS A 3 35.07 36.10 42.56
C LYS A 3 34.23 35.64 41.36
N ARG A 4 34.90 35.56 40.22
CA ARG A 4 34.53 35.02 38.90
C ARG A 4 33.77 33.66 39.00
N HIS A 5 32.46 33.69 39.27
CA HIS A 5 31.61 32.48 39.35
C HIS A 5 30.79 32.19 38.08
N SER A 6 30.71 33.15 37.15
CA SER A 6 29.85 33.05 35.95
C SER A 6 30.28 31.96 34.96
N GLY A 7 31.59 31.73 34.79
CA GLY A 7 32.10 30.74 33.83
C GLY A 7 31.76 29.29 34.18
N LYS A 8 31.71 28.95 35.47
CA LYS A 8 31.37 27.58 35.91
C LYS A 8 29.88 27.26 35.72
N ILE A 9 29.02 28.27 35.88
CA ILE A 9 27.57 28.15 35.65
C ILE A 9 27.30 27.95 34.16
N PHE A 10 27.99 28.69 33.29
CA PHE A 10 27.81 28.57 31.83
C PHE A 10 28.23 27.20 31.31
N ILE A 11 29.35 26.65 31.81
CA ILE A 11 29.80 25.30 31.46
C ILE A 11 28.80 24.24 31.94
N ALA A 12 28.25 24.38 33.15
CA ALA A 12 27.26 23.44 33.68
C ALA A 12 25.97 23.43 32.84
N ILE A 13 25.47 24.60 32.43
CA ILE A 13 24.27 24.71 31.57
C ILE A 13 24.54 24.07 30.21
N LEU A 14 25.71 24.33 29.60
CA LEU A 14 26.08 23.77 28.30
C LEU A 14 26.13 22.23 28.34
N VAL A 15 26.69 21.65 29.40
CA VAL A 15 26.75 20.19 29.58
C VAL A 15 25.35 19.60 29.73
N VAL A 16 24.45 20.23 30.49
CA VAL A 16 23.06 19.77 30.62
C VAL A 16 22.33 19.80 29.28
N VAL A 17 22.51 20.85 28.49
CA VAL A 17 21.88 20.95 27.15
C VAL A 17 22.40 19.85 26.22
N ILE A 18 23.71 19.59 26.21
CA ILE A 18 24.30 18.52 25.39
C ILE A 18 23.76 17.14 25.81
N VAL A 19 23.62 16.87 27.12
CA VAL A 19 23.08 15.60 27.63
C VAL A 19 21.61 15.44 27.24
N VAL A 20 20.80 16.50 27.35
CA VAL A 20 19.39 16.47 26.93
C VAL A 20 19.25 16.22 25.43
N LEU A 21 20.07 16.88 24.61
CA LEU A 21 20.07 16.66 23.15
C LEU A 21 20.53 15.25 22.79
N ALA A 22 21.56 14.71 23.46
CA ALA A 22 22.01 13.34 23.25
C ALA A 22 20.93 12.32 23.64
N PHE A 23 20.18 12.57 24.72
CA PHE A 23 19.04 11.74 25.11
C PHE A 23 17.92 11.78 24.06
N ILE A 24 17.56 12.95 23.54
CA ILE A 24 16.54 13.08 22.49
C ILE A 24 16.96 12.31 21.23
N ILE A 25 18.23 12.40 20.83
CA ILE A 25 18.76 11.68 19.66
C ILE A 25 18.78 10.16 19.91
N PHE A 26 19.12 9.72 21.12
CA PHE A 26 19.13 8.29 21.48
C PHE A 26 17.74 7.67 21.44
N PHE A 27 16.71 8.39 21.94
CA PHE A 27 15.33 7.91 21.91
C PHE A 27 14.63 8.12 20.56
N ALA A 28 15.11 9.03 19.71
CA ALA A 28 14.59 9.20 18.36
C ALA A 28 15.04 8.10 17.38
N GLY A 29 16.08 7.33 17.72
CA GLY A 29 16.72 6.37 16.81
C GLY A 29 16.17 4.94 16.85
N SER A 30 15.47 4.54 17.90
CA SER A 30 14.92 3.19 18.04
C SER A 30 13.40 3.22 17.90
N GLN A 31 12.90 3.21 16.66
CA GLN A 31 11.55 2.73 16.42
C GLN A 31 11.52 1.28 16.92
N PRO A 32 10.58 0.89 17.81
CA PRO A 32 10.45 -0.52 18.18
C PRO A 32 10.36 -1.35 16.90
N ASN A 33 10.97 -2.53 16.90
CA ASN A 33 10.89 -3.44 15.76
C ASN A 33 9.41 -3.68 15.45
N GLN A 34 8.90 -3.00 14.42
CA GLN A 34 7.49 -3.07 14.07
C GLN A 34 7.33 -4.38 13.30
N GLY A 35 6.92 -5.45 14.00
CA GLY A 35 6.51 -6.67 13.31
C GLY A 35 5.24 -6.42 12.50
N ALA A 36 5.05 -7.17 11.42
CA ALA A 36 3.79 -7.19 10.69
C ALA A 36 3.26 -8.62 10.63
N THR A 37 2.04 -8.84 11.11
CA THR A 37 1.41 -10.16 11.10
C THR A 37 0.21 -10.16 10.14
N PRO A 38 -0.06 -11.26 9.42
CA PRO A 38 -1.29 -11.40 8.64
C PRO A 38 -2.55 -11.34 9.51
N GLY A 39 -3.63 -10.75 9.00
CA GLY A 39 -4.93 -10.68 9.67
C GLY A 39 -6.04 -11.53 9.05
N VAL A 40 -5.69 -12.29 8.01
CA VAL A 40 -6.59 -13.20 7.29
C VAL A 40 -6.47 -14.62 7.84
N ASN A 41 -7.47 -15.45 7.53
CA ASN A 41 -7.50 -16.87 7.83
C ASN A 41 -7.57 -17.70 6.54
N VAL A 42 -7.15 -18.96 6.62
CA VAL A 42 -7.34 -19.93 5.53
C VAL A 42 -8.83 -20.06 5.24
N GLY A 43 -9.20 -19.97 3.96
CA GLY A 43 -10.58 -19.99 3.47
C GLY A 43 -11.24 -18.61 3.38
N ASP A 44 -10.59 -17.53 3.82
CA ASP A 44 -11.08 -16.18 3.55
C ASP A 44 -11.07 -15.90 2.04
N GLU A 45 -12.16 -15.33 1.55
CA GLU A 45 -12.37 -14.99 0.13
C GLU A 45 -12.66 -13.49 -0.04
N PHE A 46 -12.08 -12.91 -1.09
CA PHE A 46 -12.23 -11.48 -1.44
C PHE A 46 -12.42 -11.35 -2.94
N VAL A 47 -13.50 -10.69 -3.36
CA VAL A 47 -13.85 -10.48 -4.77
C VAL A 47 -13.76 -9.00 -5.09
N TYR A 48 -13.08 -8.67 -6.18
CA TYR A 48 -12.85 -7.29 -6.60
C TYR A 48 -13.49 -6.98 -7.95
N ASP A 49 -14.01 -5.75 -8.06
CA ASP A 49 -14.28 -5.09 -9.32
C ASP A 49 -13.03 -4.31 -9.76
N ILE A 50 -12.55 -4.61 -10.96
CA ILE A 50 -11.40 -3.93 -11.58
C ILE A 50 -11.87 -3.14 -12.79
N ARG A 51 -11.42 -1.89 -12.90
CA ARG A 51 -11.70 -0.99 -14.03
C ARG A 51 -10.44 -0.23 -14.45
N GLY A 52 -10.34 0.04 -15.74
CA GLY A 52 -9.31 0.89 -16.34
C GLY A 52 -9.95 2.08 -17.06
N PHE A 53 -9.44 3.28 -16.79
CA PHE A 53 -9.80 4.50 -17.52
C PHE A 53 -8.58 5.06 -18.24
N TRP A 54 -8.72 5.33 -19.54
CA TRP A 54 -7.65 5.84 -20.40
C TRP A 54 -8.08 7.17 -21.02
N SER A 55 -7.15 8.11 -21.11
CA SER A 55 -7.32 9.34 -21.88
C SER A 55 -5.97 9.78 -22.47
N ALA A 56 -5.98 10.36 -23.67
CA ALA A 56 -4.80 10.93 -24.31
C ALA A 56 -5.16 12.25 -24.99
N THR A 57 -4.20 13.17 -25.07
CA THR A 57 -4.41 14.45 -25.78
C THR A 57 -4.27 14.28 -27.29
N ASP A 58 -3.37 13.40 -27.74
CA ASP A 58 -3.13 13.12 -29.15
C ASP A 58 -4.01 11.96 -29.63
N SER A 59 -4.82 12.23 -30.67
CA SER A 59 -5.70 11.25 -31.30
C SER A 59 -4.99 10.06 -31.94
N SER A 60 -3.69 10.16 -32.20
CA SER A 60 -2.87 9.06 -32.73
C SER A 60 -2.38 8.10 -31.64
N THR A 61 -2.46 8.50 -30.36
CA THR A 61 -2.05 7.65 -29.24
C THR A 61 -3.04 6.52 -29.07
N GLN A 62 -2.53 5.28 -29.03
CA GLN A 62 -3.35 4.09 -28.83
C GLN A 62 -3.39 3.70 -27.36
N MET A 63 -4.56 3.28 -26.88
CA MET A 63 -4.70 2.70 -25.55
C MET A 63 -3.87 1.41 -25.46
N PRO A 64 -3.05 1.22 -24.40
CA PRO A 64 -2.33 -0.03 -24.21
C PRO A 64 -3.28 -1.23 -24.14
N GLU A 65 -2.96 -2.32 -24.84
CA GLU A 65 -3.84 -3.50 -24.94
C GLU A 65 -4.20 -4.08 -23.57
N ALA A 66 -3.20 -4.27 -22.70
CA ALA A 66 -3.39 -4.77 -21.34
C ALA A 66 -4.42 -3.94 -20.54
N PHE A 67 -4.53 -2.65 -20.85
CA PHE A 67 -5.45 -1.74 -20.19
C PHE A 67 -6.90 -1.93 -20.65
N SER A 68 -7.09 -2.25 -21.94
CA SER A 68 -8.41 -2.57 -22.50
C SER A 68 -9.02 -3.83 -21.87
N GLN A 69 -8.17 -4.80 -21.53
CA GLN A 69 -8.57 -6.07 -20.92
C GLN A 69 -9.11 -5.89 -19.49
N LEU A 70 -8.65 -4.88 -18.74
CA LEU A 70 -9.15 -4.60 -17.39
C LEU A 70 -10.68 -4.40 -17.38
N ASN A 71 -11.23 -3.73 -18.40
CA ASN A 71 -12.67 -3.46 -18.50
C ASN A 71 -13.49 -4.68 -18.95
N MET A 72 -12.82 -5.72 -19.43
CA MET A 72 -13.40 -7.03 -19.69
C MET A 72 -13.46 -7.90 -18.44
N THR A 73 -12.89 -7.47 -17.30
CA THR A 73 -13.00 -8.20 -16.03
C THR A 73 -14.46 -8.28 -15.58
N GLU A 74 -14.90 -9.52 -15.32
CA GLU A 74 -16.16 -9.83 -14.65
C GLU A 74 -15.97 -9.89 -13.13
N LEU A 75 -14.91 -10.59 -12.69
CA LEU A 75 -14.48 -10.62 -11.29
C LEU A 75 -12.99 -10.97 -11.21
N TYR A 76 -12.37 -10.53 -10.12
CA TYR A 76 -11.07 -11.02 -9.68
C TYR A 76 -11.20 -11.49 -8.23
N LYS A 77 -11.09 -12.80 -7.99
CA LYS A 77 -11.27 -13.41 -6.67
C LYS A 77 -9.93 -13.85 -6.11
N ILE A 78 -9.71 -13.57 -4.83
CA ILE A 78 -8.60 -14.06 -4.02
C ILE A 78 -9.14 -14.97 -2.94
N THR A 79 -8.55 -16.16 -2.80
CA THR A 79 -8.84 -17.12 -1.73
C THR A 79 -7.55 -17.38 -0.96
N VAL A 80 -7.56 -17.20 0.35
CA VAL A 80 -6.41 -17.49 1.22
C VAL A 80 -6.29 -19.00 1.42
N THR A 81 -5.17 -19.58 1.04
CA THR A 81 -4.94 -21.03 1.06
C THR A 81 -4.04 -21.48 2.21
N GLU A 82 -3.13 -20.61 2.66
CA GLU A 82 -2.23 -20.87 3.79
C GLU A 82 -1.84 -19.56 4.47
N VAL A 83 -1.62 -19.59 5.79
CA VAL A 83 -1.08 -18.47 6.56
C VAL A 83 0.04 -19.01 7.45
N SER A 84 1.26 -18.55 7.22
CA SER A 84 2.47 -18.92 7.94
C SER A 84 3.29 -17.67 8.23
N ASP A 85 3.04 -17.05 9.39
CA ASP A 85 3.54 -15.71 9.76
C ASP A 85 5.03 -15.49 9.39
N PRO A 86 5.38 -14.45 8.58
CA PRO A 86 4.53 -13.37 8.05
C PRO A 86 4.02 -13.59 6.61
N GLU A 87 4.02 -14.81 6.12
CA GLU A 87 3.63 -15.17 4.75
C GLU A 87 2.15 -15.58 4.64
N VAL A 88 1.53 -15.16 3.53
CA VAL A 88 0.16 -15.54 3.14
C VAL A 88 0.21 -16.15 1.75
N SER A 89 -0.29 -17.38 1.61
CA SER A 89 -0.48 -18.04 0.31
C SER A 89 -1.91 -17.85 -0.16
N ILE A 90 -2.07 -17.66 -1.47
CA ILE A 90 -3.35 -17.40 -2.11
C ILE A 90 -3.54 -18.20 -3.39
N GLU A 91 -4.81 -18.44 -3.72
CA GLU A 91 -5.27 -18.73 -5.07
C GLU A 91 -6.00 -17.50 -5.63
N ALA A 92 -5.72 -17.14 -6.88
CA ALA A 92 -6.36 -16.06 -7.59
C ALA A 92 -7.14 -16.60 -8.79
N ILE A 93 -8.36 -16.10 -8.99
CA ILE A 93 -9.18 -16.40 -10.16
C ILE A 93 -9.55 -15.09 -10.85
N TRP A 94 -9.07 -14.90 -12.07
CA TRP A 94 -9.44 -13.77 -12.92
C TRP A 94 -10.39 -14.24 -14.02
N ARG A 95 -11.66 -13.84 -13.91
CA ARG A 95 -12.67 -14.16 -14.93
C ARG A 95 -13.03 -12.92 -15.74
N PHE A 96 -13.14 -13.12 -17.05
CA PHE A 96 -13.51 -12.10 -18.02
C PHE A 96 -14.94 -12.30 -18.50
N LYS A 97 -15.59 -11.23 -18.96
CA LYS A 97 -16.98 -11.21 -19.46
C LYS A 97 -17.23 -12.11 -20.67
N ASN A 98 -16.17 -12.53 -21.36
CA ASN A 98 -16.25 -13.50 -22.46
C ASN A 98 -16.23 -14.96 -21.97
N GLY A 99 -16.19 -15.19 -20.64
CA GLY A 99 -16.13 -16.50 -20.01
C GLY A 99 -14.72 -17.09 -19.85
N THR A 100 -13.67 -16.43 -20.35
CA THR A 100 -12.29 -16.86 -20.13
C THR A 100 -11.90 -16.68 -18.66
N GLU A 101 -11.15 -17.64 -18.13
CA GLU A 101 -10.68 -17.64 -16.75
C GLU A 101 -9.18 -17.94 -16.70
N TYR A 102 -8.46 -17.20 -15.87
CA TYR A 102 -7.07 -17.47 -15.50
C TYR A 102 -7.00 -17.78 -14.01
N LYS A 103 -6.17 -18.76 -13.66
CA LYS A 103 -6.07 -19.27 -12.30
C LYS A 103 -4.62 -19.33 -11.88
N GLY A 104 -4.36 -18.70 -10.75
CA GLY A 104 -3.02 -18.48 -10.26
C GLY A 104 -2.86 -18.80 -8.81
N THR A 105 -1.61 -19.02 -8.43
CA THR A 105 -1.23 -19.09 -7.02
C THR A 105 -0.13 -18.09 -6.76
N GLY A 106 -0.04 -17.64 -5.52
CA GLY A 106 0.97 -16.67 -5.11
C GLY A 106 1.17 -16.67 -3.61
N THR A 107 2.26 -16.05 -3.19
CA THR A 107 2.55 -15.75 -1.79
C THR A 107 2.81 -14.27 -1.63
N VAL A 108 2.50 -13.73 -0.45
CA VAL A 108 2.84 -12.38 -0.03
C VAL A 108 3.42 -12.45 1.37
N ASN A 109 4.65 -11.97 1.53
CA ASN A 109 5.23 -11.76 2.85
C ASN A 109 4.85 -10.35 3.35
N VAL A 110 4.05 -10.27 4.41
CA VAL A 110 3.47 -8.97 4.80
C VAL A 110 4.49 -8.01 5.41
N GLU A 111 5.61 -8.50 5.93
CA GLU A 111 6.68 -7.68 6.51
C GLU A 111 7.59 -7.03 5.45
N THR A 112 7.90 -7.76 4.39
CA THR A 112 8.86 -7.34 3.34
C THR A 112 8.16 -6.82 2.09
N GLY A 113 6.93 -7.23 1.85
CA GLY A 113 6.18 -6.94 0.63
C GLY A 113 6.64 -7.76 -0.58
N ILE A 114 7.54 -8.72 -0.39
CA ILE A 114 7.93 -9.67 -1.43
C ILE A 114 6.73 -10.53 -1.76
N TYR A 115 6.43 -10.66 -3.06
CA TYR A 115 5.36 -11.50 -3.57
C TYR A 115 5.80 -12.24 -4.84
N ASN A 116 5.20 -13.39 -5.11
CA ASN A 116 5.40 -14.10 -6.38
C ASN A 116 4.49 -13.48 -7.47
N PRO A 117 5.05 -12.90 -8.54
CA PRO A 117 4.28 -12.15 -9.53
C PRO A 117 3.55 -13.03 -10.55
N THR A 118 3.83 -14.34 -10.59
CA THR A 118 3.40 -15.23 -11.69
C THR A 118 1.92 -15.07 -11.99
N GLU A 119 1.07 -14.86 -10.97
CA GLU A 119 -0.35 -14.47 -11.10
C GLU A 119 -0.84 -13.58 -9.93
N GLY A 120 0.11 -12.88 -9.30
CA GLY A 120 0.05 -12.47 -7.90
C GLY A 120 -0.87 -11.29 -7.57
N PHE A 121 -1.54 -11.39 -6.44
CA PHE A 121 -2.18 -10.28 -5.74
C PHE A 121 -1.26 -9.79 -4.62
N TRP A 122 -0.62 -8.63 -4.85
CA TRP A 122 0.39 -8.08 -3.95
C TRP A 122 -0.19 -7.29 -2.76
N ALA A 123 -1.46 -6.90 -2.84
CA ALA A 123 -2.09 -5.93 -1.95
C ALA A 123 -2.66 -6.56 -0.65
N ILE A 124 -1.81 -7.32 0.05
CA ILE A 124 -2.08 -7.87 1.40
C ILE A 124 -1.10 -7.22 2.37
N TYR A 125 -1.58 -6.50 3.38
CA TYR A 125 -0.76 -5.77 4.36
C TYR A 125 -0.79 -6.42 5.74
N GLY A 126 0.06 -5.95 6.64
CA GLY A 126 -0.02 -6.33 8.05
C GLY A 126 -1.35 -5.91 8.68
N ALA A 127 -1.86 -6.73 9.58
CA ALA A 127 -3.03 -6.43 10.39
C ALA A 127 -2.72 -5.40 11.48
N ASN A 128 -3.76 -4.68 11.90
CA ASN A 128 -3.79 -3.75 13.03
C ASN A 128 -2.76 -2.61 12.97
N LEU A 129 -2.16 -2.36 11.81
CA LEU A 129 -1.32 -1.19 11.56
C LEU A 129 -2.07 0.09 11.94
N LYS A 130 -1.33 1.08 12.41
CA LYS A 130 -1.80 2.40 12.83
C LYS A 130 -1.21 3.47 11.94
N ALA A 131 -1.77 4.67 11.98
CA ALA A 131 -1.15 5.83 11.33
C ALA A 131 0.32 5.98 11.77
N ASN A 132 1.20 6.24 10.79
CA ASN A 132 2.67 6.28 10.85
C ASN A 132 3.40 4.94 10.96
N ASP A 133 2.70 3.82 11.09
CA ASP A 133 3.33 2.50 10.97
C ASP A 133 3.78 2.27 9.52
N ARG A 134 4.94 1.63 9.33
CA ARG A 134 5.39 1.16 8.02
C ARG A 134 4.48 0.08 7.50
N ILE A 135 4.15 0.13 6.22
CA ILE A 135 3.29 -0.89 5.61
C ILE A 135 4.06 -2.19 5.37
N ARG A 136 5.37 -2.08 5.09
CA ARG A 136 6.37 -3.16 5.01
C ARG A 136 7.58 -2.82 5.89
N PRO A 137 7.57 -3.17 7.19
CA PRO A 137 8.63 -2.77 8.12
C PRO A 137 10.05 -3.17 7.69
N LEU A 138 10.18 -4.34 7.05
CA LEU A 138 11.43 -4.90 6.52
C LEU A 138 11.54 -4.76 5.00
N GLY A 139 10.55 -4.15 4.36
CA GLY A 139 10.52 -3.95 2.91
C GLY A 139 11.39 -2.79 2.44
N PRO A 140 11.71 -2.75 1.13
CA PRO A 140 12.42 -1.62 0.54
C PRO A 140 11.52 -0.39 0.41
N ASP A 141 10.20 -0.58 0.31
CA ASP A 141 9.26 0.52 0.38
C ASP A 141 9.26 1.09 1.81
N ARG A 142 9.42 2.40 1.91
CA ARG A 142 9.37 3.12 3.19
C ARG A 142 7.99 3.76 3.39
N ALA A 143 6.97 3.21 2.75
CA ALA A 143 5.64 3.76 2.83
C ALA A 143 5.06 3.51 4.22
N ILE A 144 4.23 4.45 4.66
CA ILE A 144 3.58 4.43 5.96
C ILE A 144 2.07 4.52 5.77
N VAL A 145 1.31 4.04 6.75
CA VAL A 145 -0.11 4.35 6.84
C VAL A 145 -0.25 5.84 7.13
N ASN A 146 -0.92 6.58 6.24
CA ASN A 146 -1.13 8.02 6.42
C ASN A 146 -2.18 8.29 7.49
N GLU A 147 -3.29 7.56 7.45
CA GLU A 147 -4.42 7.72 8.36
C GLU A 147 -5.22 6.41 8.49
N THR A 148 -6.02 6.34 9.56
CA THR A 148 -7.03 5.30 9.76
C THR A 148 -8.39 5.98 9.76
N VAL A 149 -9.28 5.57 8.87
CA VAL A 149 -10.63 6.11 8.73
C VAL A 149 -11.67 5.04 9.06
N THR A 150 -12.85 5.45 9.51
CA THR A 150 -13.98 4.53 9.68
C THR A 150 -14.78 4.48 8.38
N SER A 151 -14.82 3.31 7.75
CA SER A 151 -15.58 3.03 6.54
C SER A 151 -16.89 2.30 6.89
N ASN A 152 -17.98 2.68 6.23
CA ASN A 152 -19.28 2.04 6.40
C ASN A 152 -19.55 1.10 5.22
N TYR A 153 -19.71 -0.19 5.50
CA TYR A 153 -20.05 -1.24 4.53
C TYR A 153 -21.54 -1.63 4.61
N GLY A 154 -22.37 -0.67 5.04
CA GLY A 154 -23.81 -0.75 5.29
C GLY A 154 -24.20 -1.91 6.20
N ALA A 155 -24.71 -3.01 5.66
CA ALA A 155 -25.18 -4.14 6.45
C ALA A 155 -24.07 -4.82 7.29
N GLY A 156 -22.81 -4.76 6.84
CA GLY A 156 -21.65 -5.23 7.62
C GLY A 156 -21.20 -4.27 8.72
N GLY A 157 -21.88 -3.12 8.87
CA GLY A 157 -21.53 -2.09 9.81
C GLY A 157 -20.27 -1.31 9.42
N THR A 158 -19.66 -0.69 10.42
CA THR A 158 -18.45 0.12 10.26
C THR A 158 -17.19 -0.68 10.56
N ARG A 159 -16.13 -0.46 9.78
CA ARG A 159 -14.80 -1.01 10.04
C ARG A 159 -13.76 0.07 9.90
N GLU A 160 -12.61 -0.14 10.55
CA GLU A 160 -11.46 0.74 10.38
C GLU A 160 -10.70 0.35 9.11
N THR A 161 -10.35 1.35 8.32
CA THR A 161 -9.63 1.22 7.06
C THR A 161 -8.38 2.09 7.14
N ASN A 162 -7.23 1.51 6.87
CA ASN A 162 -5.98 2.25 6.76
C ASN A 162 -5.80 2.75 5.35
N ARG A 163 -5.29 3.98 5.22
CA ARG A 163 -5.04 4.63 3.94
C ARG A 163 -3.56 4.88 3.71
N ILE A 164 -3.13 4.64 2.49
CA ILE A 164 -1.80 4.97 1.97
C ILE A 164 -1.99 5.84 0.74
N SER A 165 -1.24 6.93 0.66
CA SER A 165 -1.18 7.83 -0.49
C SER A 165 0.29 8.03 -0.88
N LEU A 166 0.63 7.65 -2.11
CA LEU A 166 1.97 7.74 -2.66
C LEU A 166 1.95 8.57 -3.94
N ILE A 167 3.03 9.34 -4.15
CA ILE A 167 3.36 9.95 -5.43
C ILE A 167 4.73 9.43 -5.81
N ARG A 168 4.86 8.88 -7.02
CA ARG A 168 6.14 8.38 -7.55
C ARG A 168 6.41 9.03 -8.90
N GLU A 169 7.65 9.46 -9.09
CA GLU A 169 8.11 10.02 -10.36
C GLU A 169 9.15 9.08 -10.96
N TYR A 170 8.96 8.77 -12.23
CA TYR A 170 9.87 7.95 -13.02
C TYR A 170 10.33 8.76 -14.22
N TYR A 171 11.60 8.54 -14.57
CA TYR A 171 12.24 9.13 -15.73
C TYR A 171 12.73 7.98 -16.60
N ASP A 172 12.50 8.07 -17.89
CA ASP A 172 13.15 7.17 -18.83
C ASP A 172 14.63 7.58 -18.94
N ALA A 173 15.54 6.63 -18.73
CA ALA A 173 16.97 6.87 -18.81
C ALA A 173 17.43 7.15 -20.24
N ASP A 174 16.71 6.60 -21.23
CA ASP A 174 17.02 6.73 -22.65
C ASP A 174 16.30 7.92 -23.29
N ASP A 175 15.18 8.36 -22.71
CA ASP A 175 14.48 9.60 -23.07
C ASP A 175 14.12 10.45 -21.83
N PRO A 176 15.01 11.36 -21.39
CA PRO A 176 14.76 12.18 -20.21
C PRO A 176 13.59 13.17 -20.38
N THR A 177 13.03 13.32 -21.59
CA THR A 177 11.82 14.13 -21.83
C THR A 177 10.53 13.33 -21.58
N SER A 178 10.64 12.01 -21.55
CA SER A 178 9.58 11.10 -21.15
C SER A 178 9.60 10.87 -19.64
N THR A 179 8.53 11.31 -19.00
CA THR A 179 8.32 11.22 -17.56
C THR A 179 7.00 10.52 -17.29
N LYS A 180 6.95 9.78 -16.19
CA LYS A 180 5.74 9.17 -15.67
C LYS A 180 5.57 9.57 -14.22
N THR A 181 4.41 10.11 -13.87
CA THR A 181 4.02 10.37 -12.48
C THR A 181 2.88 9.45 -12.09
N GLU A 182 3.10 8.63 -11.05
CA GLU A 182 2.08 7.77 -10.45
C GLU A 182 1.50 8.44 -9.20
N TYR A 183 0.18 8.43 -9.11
CA TYR A 183 -0.60 8.81 -7.93
C TYR A 183 -1.35 7.58 -7.45
N ILE A 184 -0.92 7.02 -6.33
CA ILE A 184 -1.44 5.76 -5.81
C ILE A 184 -2.17 6.06 -4.50
N ASN A 185 -3.44 5.67 -4.40
CA ASN A 185 -4.22 5.64 -3.17
C ASN A 185 -4.64 4.20 -2.91
N ILE A 186 -4.36 3.71 -1.71
CA ILE A 186 -4.67 2.35 -1.30
C ILE A 186 -5.40 2.45 0.03
N ASN A 187 -6.56 1.83 0.09
CA ASN A 187 -7.30 1.63 1.33
C ASN A 187 -7.36 0.13 1.62
N PHE A 188 -7.05 -0.27 2.84
CA PHE A 188 -7.10 -1.67 3.27
C PHE A 188 -7.75 -1.82 4.64
N ASP A 189 -8.47 -2.91 4.86
CA ASP A 189 -9.16 -3.19 6.12
C ASP A 189 -8.11 -3.34 7.22
N ARG A 190 -8.22 -2.55 8.30
CA ARG A 190 -7.22 -2.53 9.36
C ARG A 190 -7.13 -3.88 10.06
N LYS A 191 -8.24 -4.59 10.23
CA LYS A 191 -8.26 -5.86 10.97
C LYS A 191 -7.62 -6.99 10.16
N THR A 192 -7.93 -7.11 8.87
CA THR A 192 -7.42 -8.23 8.05
C THR A 192 -6.14 -7.89 7.29
N GLY A 193 -5.89 -6.63 7.00
CA GLY A 193 -4.81 -6.20 6.11
C GLY A 193 -5.17 -6.27 4.61
N MET A 194 -6.40 -6.69 4.27
CA MET A 194 -6.79 -6.91 2.87
C MET A 194 -7.20 -5.61 2.17
N LEU A 195 -6.86 -5.50 0.88
CA LEU A 195 -7.28 -4.39 0.03
C LEU A 195 -8.80 -4.20 0.10
N VAL A 196 -9.22 -2.96 0.23
CA VAL A 196 -10.62 -2.52 0.14
C VAL A 196 -10.80 -1.75 -1.16
N ASP A 197 -9.93 -0.80 -1.42
CA ASP A 197 -9.92 -0.09 -2.69
C ASP A 197 -8.51 0.36 -3.06
N LEU A 198 -8.30 0.51 -4.36
CA LEU A 198 -7.09 1.06 -4.96
C LEU A 198 -7.49 2.02 -6.06
N LEU A 199 -6.80 3.16 -6.11
CA LEU A 199 -6.73 4.03 -7.27
C LEU A 199 -5.26 4.23 -7.60
N ASP A 200 -4.84 3.75 -8.76
CA ASP A 200 -3.52 3.99 -9.32
C ASP A 200 -3.68 4.79 -10.61
N ARG A 201 -3.22 6.03 -10.60
CA ARG A 201 -3.23 6.92 -11.75
C ARG A 201 -1.82 7.23 -12.21
N SER A 202 -1.48 6.76 -13.40
CA SER A 202 -0.24 7.08 -14.10
C SER A 202 -0.46 8.18 -15.13
N VAL A 203 0.32 9.26 -15.07
CA VAL A 203 0.33 10.36 -16.04
C VAL A 203 1.66 10.35 -16.77
N TYR A 204 1.62 10.22 -18.10
CA TYR A 204 2.79 10.18 -18.97
C TYR A 204 2.95 11.52 -19.70
N SER A 205 4.18 12.00 -19.86
CA SER A 205 4.47 13.22 -20.65
C SER A 205 4.61 12.94 -22.15
N SER A 206 5.05 11.74 -22.54
CA SER A 206 5.32 11.38 -23.95
C SER A 206 5.02 9.89 -24.25
N PRO A 207 4.05 9.57 -25.14
CA PRO A 207 2.98 10.47 -25.55
C PRO A 207 2.17 10.93 -24.32
N GLN A 208 1.56 12.12 -24.40
CA GLN A 208 0.77 12.64 -23.28
C GLN A 208 -0.52 11.83 -23.11
N GLN A 209 -0.56 11.02 -22.05
CA GLN A 209 -1.70 10.17 -21.72
C GLN A 209 -1.84 9.95 -20.21
N THR A 210 -3.05 9.59 -19.78
CA THR A 210 -3.36 9.22 -18.41
C THR A 210 -4.01 7.85 -18.37
N LEU A 211 -3.45 6.96 -17.56
CA LEU A 211 -3.98 5.64 -17.23
C LEU A 211 -4.47 5.68 -15.79
N THR A 212 -5.70 5.23 -15.51
CA THR A 212 -6.21 5.06 -14.14
C THR A 212 -6.77 3.67 -13.94
N ILE A 213 -6.18 2.90 -13.04
CA ILE A 213 -6.69 1.59 -12.62
C ILE A 213 -7.40 1.78 -11.28
N THR A 214 -8.59 1.21 -11.15
CA THR A 214 -9.29 1.14 -9.87
C THR A 214 -9.61 -0.29 -9.52
N TRP A 215 -9.38 -0.66 -8.26
CA TRP A 215 -9.85 -1.90 -7.67
C TRP A 215 -10.80 -1.54 -6.55
N LYS A 216 -11.91 -2.25 -6.44
CA LYS A 216 -12.86 -2.07 -5.35
C LYS A 216 -13.34 -3.42 -4.88
N LEU A 217 -13.24 -3.67 -3.58
CA LEU A 217 -13.78 -4.85 -2.95
C LEU A 217 -15.31 -4.85 -3.15
N ARG A 218 -15.78 -5.89 -3.81
CA ARG A 218 -17.17 -6.12 -4.17
C ARG A 218 -17.85 -7.05 -3.17
N ASP A 219 -17.17 -8.12 -2.80
CA ASP A 219 -17.73 -9.15 -1.91
C ASP A 219 -16.62 -9.84 -1.09
N THR A 220 -16.99 -10.39 0.06
CA THR A 220 -16.12 -11.20 0.92
C THR A 220 -16.94 -12.06 1.87
N ASN A 221 -16.41 -13.22 2.26
CA ASN A 221 -17.02 -14.06 3.29
C ASN A 221 -16.62 -13.66 4.72
N VAL A 222 -15.74 -12.67 4.90
CA VAL A 222 -15.22 -12.26 6.21
C VAL A 222 -16.13 -11.23 6.91
N TRP A 223 -16.85 -10.42 6.13
CA TRP A 223 -17.90 -9.51 6.60
C TRP A 223 -18.90 -9.21 5.49
N THR A 224 -20.07 -8.69 5.85
CA THR A 224 -21.09 -8.32 4.86
C THR A 224 -20.74 -6.99 4.18
N ILE A 225 -20.84 -6.95 2.85
CA ILE A 225 -20.76 -5.71 2.06
C ILE A 225 -22.15 -5.42 1.51
N SER A 226 -22.59 -4.16 1.56
CA SER A 226 -23.85 -3.70 0.96
C SER A 226 -23.66 -2.43 0.15
#